data_AF-A0A9P3Q420-F1
#
_entry.id   AF-A0A9P3Q420-F1
#
_cell.length_a   1.000
_cell.length_b   1.000
_cell.length_c   1.000
_cell.angle_alpha   90.00
_cell.angle_beta   90.00
_cell.angle_gamma   90.00
#
_symmetry.space_group_name_H-M   'P 1'
#
loop_
_entity.id
_entity.type
_entity.pdbx_description
1 polymer ?
#
loop_
_entity_poly.entity_id
_entity_poly.type
_entity_poly.pdbx_seq_one_letter_code
_entity_poly.pdbx_strand_id
1 'polypeptide(L)' 'MSAPAQQFYDRAEVVAIAHARGLKHITEKSVITAAYEGRKPLKRTKVNGRIYYAHNDVEAWLAGDRIVD' A
#
# COMPACT_ATOMS: atom_id res chain seq x y z
N MET A 1 -12.68 15.24 19.19
CA MET A 1 -11.47 14.77 18.49
C MET A 1 -11.90 14.27 17.12
N SER A 2 -11.57 14.99 16.05
CA SER A 2 -11.80 14.53 14.68
C SER A 2 -10.88 13.32 14.46
N ALA A 3 -11.44 12.15 14.18
CA ALA A 3 -10.62 11.02 13.74
C ALA A 3 -9.78 11.49 12.54
N PRO A 4 -8.47 11.18 12.48
CA PRO A 4 -7.67 11.51 11.31
C PRO A 4 -8.38 10.96 10.08
N ALA A 5 -8.67 11.82 9.11
CA ALA A 5 -9.33 11.41 7.89
C ALA A 5 -8.47 10.31 7.26
N GLN A 6 -9.02 9.10 7.15
CA GLN A 6 -8.36 7.96 6.55
C GLN A 6 -7.93 8.35 5.13
N GLN A 7 -6.63 8.52 4.91
CA GLN A 7 -6.10 8.78 3.58
C GLN A 7 -6.10 7.48 2.77
N PHE A 8 -6.39 7.63 1.47
CA PHE A 8 -6.51 6.55 0.52
C PHE A 8 -5.60 6.83 -0.66
N TYR A 9 -4.87 5.82 -1.09
CA TYR A 9 -3.92 5.90 -2.19
C TYR A 9 -4.31 4.97 -3.33
N ASP A 10 -4.04 5.37 -4.56
CA ASP A 10 -4.04 4.45 -5.69
C ASP A 10 -2.72 3.65 -5.79
N ARG A 11 -2.59 2.79 -6.80
CA ARG A 11 -1.41 1.95 -6.97
C ARG A 11 -0.13 2.76 -7.23
N ALA A 12 -0.22 3.84 -8.00
CA ALA A 12 0.94 4.65 -8.36
C ALA A 12 1.42 5.45 -7.14
N GLU A 13 0.50 5.97 -6.34
CA GLU A 13 0.81 6.64 -5.08
C GLU A 13 1.47 5.69 -4.07
N VAL A 14 1.00 4.45 -3.96
CA VAL A 14 1.63 3.43 -3.10
C VAL A 14 3.07 3.14 -3.54
N VAL A 15 3.33 3.04 -4.84
CA VAL A 15 4.70 2.86 -5.38
C VAL A 15 5.58 4.07 -5.05
N ALA A 16 5.05 5.29 -5.20
CA ALA A 16 5.78 6.51 -4.85
C ALA A 16 6.16 6.55 -3.36
N ILE A 17 5.24 6.14 -2.47
CA ILE A 17 5.50 6.05 -1.02
C ILE A 17 6.60 5.01 -0.75
N ALA A 18 6.57 3.85 -1.39
CA ALA A 18 7.60 2.83 -1.25
C ALA A 18 8.97 3.32 -1.71
N HIS A 19 9.03 4.00 -2.86
CA HIS A 19 10.27 4.56 -3.42
C HIS A 19 10.83 5.68 -2.55
N ALA A 20 9.98 6.54 -1.99
CA ALA A 20 10.37 7.56 -1.03
C ALA A 20 11.01 6.96 0.24
N ARG A 21 10.73 5.70 0.56
CA ARG A 21 11.34 4.93 1.66
C ARG A 21 12.59 4.16 1.26
N GLY A 22 13.03 4.27 0.01
CA GLY A 22 14.17 3.51 -0.52
C GLY A 22 13.82 2.12 -1.04
N LEU A 23 12.55 1.68 -0.99
CA LEU A 23 12.09 0.38 -1.49
C LEU A 23 11.89 0.43 -3.01
N LYS A 24 12.96 0.65 -3.76
CA LYS A 24 12.92 0.86 -5.23
C LYS A 24 12.46 -0.36 -6.02
N HIS A 25 12.50 -1.55 -5.43
CA HIS A 25 12.03 -2.81 -6.06
C HIS A 25 10.50 -2.93 -6.07
N ILE A 26 9.80 -2.13 -5.26
CA ILE A 26 8.33 -2.12 -5.25
C ILE A 26 7.82 -1.48 -6.54
N THR A 27 6.97 -2.21 -7.26
CA THR A 27 6.32 -1.75 -8.50
C THR A 27 4.81 -1.87 -8.36
N GLU A 28 4.05 -1.35 -9.32
CA GLU A 28 2.60 -1.55 -9.33
C GLU A 28 2.23 -3.05 -9.35
N LYS A 29 3.06 -3.89 -9.99
CA LYS A 29 2.89 -5.33 -9.96
C LYS A 29 3.04 -5.89 -8.54
N SER A 30 4.03 -5.41 -7.78
CA SER A 30 4.19 -5.78 -6.36
C SER A 30 2.96 -5.41 -5.54
N VAL A 31 2.38 -4.23 -5.78
CA VAL A 31 1.13 -3.77 -5.14
C VAL A 31 -0.05 -4.67 -5.50
N ILE A 32 -0.18 -5.07 -6.78
CA ILE A 32 -1.22 -6.00 -7.23
C ILE A 32 -1.05 -7.36 -6.56
N THR A 33 0.13 -7.96 -6.61
CA THR A 33 0.41 -9.25 -5.96
C THR A 33 0.11 -9.17 -4.46
N ALA A 34 0.56 -8.12 -3.77
CA ALA A 34 0.27 -7.90 -2.35
C ALA A 34 -1.22 -7.73 -2.03
N ALA A 35 -2.04 -7.29 -2.99
CA ALA A 35 -3.46 -7.00 -2.79
C ALA A 35 -4.42 -8.09 -3.29
N TYR A 36 -3.97 -8.94 -4.22
CA TYR A 36 -4.80 -9.92 -4.92
C TYR A 36 -4.30 -11.37 -4.75
N GLU A 37 -3.02 -11.58 -4.47
CA GLU A 37 -2.39 -12.89 -4.54
C GLU A 37 -1.86 -13.35 -3.17
N GLY A 38 -1.79 -14.68 -2.99
CA GLY A 38 -1.22 -15.30 -1.79
C GLY A 38 -1.86 -14.83 -0.48
N ARG A 39 -1.01 -14.35 0.45
CA ARG A 39 -1.40 -13.91 1.80
C ARG A 39 -2.17 -12.58 1.83
N LYS A 40 -2.22 -11.85 0.70
CA LYS A 40 -2.89 -10.55 0.57
C LYS A 40 -2.56 -9.56 1.71
N PRO A 41 -1.27 -9.27 1.97
CA PRO A 41 -0.88 -8.39 3.07
C PRO A 41 -1.38 -6.95 2.90
N LEU A 42 -1.77 -6.53 1.69
CA LEU A 42 -2.28 -5.19 1.42
C LEU A 42 -3.80 -5.21 1.19
N LYS A 43 -4.56 -4.54 2.06
CA LYS A 43 -6.01 -4.51 1.98
C LYS A 43 -6.51 -3.55 0.90
N ARG A 44 -7.50 -4.01 0.13
CA ARG A 44 -8.19 -3.22 -0.91
C ARG A 44 -9.46 -2.59 -0.36
N THR A 45 -9.62 -1.30 -0.59
CA THR A 45 -10.84 -0.56 -0.28
C THR A 45 -11.46 -0.07 -1.59
N LYS A 46 -12.73 -0.43 -1.82
CA LYS A 46 -13.46 0.03 -3.02
C LYS A 46 -14.24 1.29 -2.67
N VAL A 47 -13.94 2.40 -3.34
CA VAL A 47 -14.65 3.67 -3.20
C VAL A 47 -15.13 4.08 -4.59
N ASN A 48 -16.45 4.23 -4.76
CA ASN A 48 -17.09 4.62 -6.03
C ASN A 48 -16.58 3.85 -7.26
N GLY A 49 -16.41 2.53 -7.13
CA GLY A 49 -15.96 1.68 -8.24
C GLY A 49 -14.44 1.60 -8.43
N ARG A 50 -13.66 2.47 -7.78
CA ARG A 50 -12.19 2.48 -7.83
C ARG A 50 -11.60 1.78 -6.62
N ILE A 51 -10.42 1.20 -6.79
CA ILE A 51 -9.68 0.52 -5.73
C ILE A 51 -8.65 1.48 -5.16
N TYR A 52 -8.64 1.60 -3.84
CA TYR A 52 -7.71 2.37 -3.07
C TYR A 52 -7.13 1.55 -1.92
N TYR A 53 -6.02 2.02 -1.38
CA TYR A 53 -5.29 1.42 -0.27
C TYR A 53 -5.25 2.40 0.88
N ALA A 54 -5.67 1.97 2.06
CA ALA A 54 -5.72 2.85 3.21
C ALA A 54 -4.29 3.12 3.70
N HIS A 55 -3.99 4.36 4.12
CA HIS A 55 -2.65 4.75 4.56
C HIS A 55 -2.05 3.75 5.56
N ASN A 56 -2.76 3.43 6.65
CA ASN A 56 -2.27 2.49 7.66
C ASN A 56 -1.96 1.09 7.11
N ASP A 57 -2.73 0.60 6.13
CA ASP A 57 -2.49 -0.72 5.52
C ASP A 57 -1.24 -0.68 4.63
N VAL A 58 -1.02 0.43 3.92
CA VAL A 58 0.20 0.65 3.11
C VAL A 58 1.42 0.74 4.03
N GLU A 59 1.34 1.51 5.11
CA GLU A 59 2.40 1.62 6.11
C GLU A 59 2.78 0.27 6.70
N ALA A 60 1.79 -0.51 7.15
CA ALA A 60 2.00 -1.82 7.74
C ALA A 60 2.65 -2.80 6.75
N TRP A 61 2.18 -2.80 5.50
CA TRP A 61 2.75 -3.65 4.46
C TRP A 61 4.21 -3.28 4.16
N LEU A 62 4.50 -2.00 3.94
CA LEU A 62 5.85 -1.53 3.64
C LEU A 62 6.81 -1.67 4.84
N ALA A 63 6.30 -1.60 6.07
CA ALA A 63 7.10 -1.87 7.27
C ALA A 63 7.50 -3.34 7.41
N GLY A 64 6.66 -4.26 6.94
CA GLY A 64 6.98 -5.70 6.88
C GLY A 64 7.97 -6.06 5.77
N ASP A 65 8.08 -5.22 4.74
CA ASP A 65 9.03 -5.38 3.61
C ASP A 65 10.41 -4.78 3.92
N ARG A 66 10.63 -4.33 5.18
CA ARG A 66 11.92 -3.82 5.62
C ARG A 66 12.94 -4.95 5.53
N ILE A 67 13.82 -4.83 4.53
CA ILE A 67 14.95 -5.71 4.26
C ILE A 67 15.60 -6.07 5.59
N VAL A 68 15.51 -7.35 5.95
CA VAL A 68 16.43 -7.98 6.87
C VAL A 68 17.81 -7.84 6.22
N ASP A 69 18.63 -6.95 6.79
CA ASP A 69 20.06 -6.89 6.53
C ASP A 69 20.72 -8.20 7.01
#